data_AF-A0A1F2Q6C4-F1
#
_entry.id   AF-A0A1F2Q6C4-F1
#
_cell.length_a   1.000
_cell.length_b   1.000
_cell.length_c   1.000
_cell.angle_alpha   90.00
_cell.angle_beta   90.00
_cell.angle_gamma   90.00
#
_symmetry.space_group_name_H-M   'P 1'
#
loop_
_entity.id
_entity.type
_entity.pdbx_description
1 polymer ?
#
loop_
_entity_poly.entity_id
_entity_poly.type
_entity_poly.pdbx_seq_one_letter_code
_entity_poly.pdbx_strand_id
1 'polypeptide(L)'
;MRVPTVAAATFALLALPIAAQQPTPSPSMRLMKAPDLQRALLKPNLAGQLTVDQIKGKNGYGPGFAVPLGDRVTVAQLAEFSLETRDLCRLSLSVYPDANPATGIFYYRPKRYALRFDPQDGYFMTVDYKGSTTEGKNVLVQARLTPGSGTNDREVLTALVKSYLKSTGSRVEPILLPLPATPEAHFDLTDWNIAAVTVNGVDPDTGELVITLSADVPTKELLTGTLGNVNGLVGTVTLKPFVISDQQPMREAISINAEIRMADIGGGPPTLWKKATDGTAELVNSWPFPLALRHLCYLVQDPASGALRLRGWRLGDRVLQPGDRARLDPAKLNTEIGGAVTVTAFYDAALQRDDATVRKVVESLTGGVGALPVQQLGLEVVKAEELFPQYNVYKIAVEVRSAHFDPQGRAQISHTYELDDKTPTVQCDTLYLWSDPGNDLYQYRVGVITVDGTVHTDTAWRSPNPTLPTKVFVGAALIEEVLGK
;
A
#
# COMPACT_ATOMS: atom_id res chain seq x y z
N MET A 1 -0.56 -27.31 47.79
CA MET A 1 -0.85 -25.95 47.28
C MET A 1 -1.92 -26.05 46.22
N ARG A 2 -3.12 -25.51 46.48
CA ARG A 2 -4.20 -25.47 45.49
C ARG A 2 -3.93 -24.32 44.53
N VAL A 3 -3.76 -24.65 43.24
CA VAL A 3 -3.75 -23.65 42.16
C VAL A 3 -5.16 -23.07 42.08
N PRO A 4 -5.36 -21.74 42.18
CA PRO A 4 -6.69 -21.18 42.03
C PRO A 4 -7.11 -21.29 40.56
N THR A 5 -8.21 -21.99 40.32
CA THR A 5 -8.91 -22.01 39.03
C THR A 5 -9.56 -20.64 38.85
N VAL A 6 -8.95 -19.75 38.08
CA VAL A 6 -9.53 -18.44 37.75
C VAL A 6 -10.44 -18.63 36.54
N ALA A 7 -11.74 -18.42 36.73
CA ALA A 7 -12.74 -18.47 35.68
C ALA A 7 -12.45 -17.41 34.60
N ALA A 8 -12.58 -17.79 33.32
CA ALA A 8 -12.54 -16.85 32.21
C ALA A 8 -13.72 -15.88 32.33
N ALA A 9 -13.46 -14.65 32.73
CA ALA A 9 -14.50 -13.62 32.84
C ALA A 9 -14.80 -13.05 31.44
N THR A 10 -16.02 -13.24 30.96
CA THR A 10 -16.56 -12.55 29.78
C THR A 10 -17.07 -11.18 30.20
N PHE A 11 -16.58 -10.10 29.58
CA PHE A 11 -16.95 -8.72 29.93
C PHE A 11 -17.93 -8.11 28.92
N ALA A 12 -18.96 -7.43 29.44
CA ALA A 12 -19.87 -6.61 28.65
C ALA A 12 -19.23 -5.23 28.39
N LEU A 13 -18.84 -5.00 27.15
CA LEU A 13 -18.34 -3.73 26.65
C LEU A 13 -19.54 -2.86 26.26
N LEU A 14 -19.52 -1.54 26.50
CA LEU A 14 -20.55 -0.63 26.00
C LEU A 14 -20.08 -0.03 24.67
N ALA A 15 -20.83 -0.25 23.58
CA ALA A 15 -20.71 0.59 22.38
C ALA A 15 -21.83 1.58 22.49
N LEU A 16 -21.44 2.84 22.40
CA LEU A 16 -22.37 3.92 22.27
C LEU A 16 -22.39 4.22 20.78
N PRO A 17 -23.47 3.88 20.04
CA PRO A 17 -23.65 4.46 18.73
C PRO A 17 -23.66 5.98 18.92
N ILE A 18 -22.96 6.70 18.06
CA ILE A 18 -23.12 8.16 18.02
C ILE A 18 -24.60 8.39 17.68
N ALA A 19 -25.36 8.97 18.60
CA ALA A 19 -26.73 9.38 18.35
C ALA A 19 -26.73 10.17 17.04
N ALA A 20 -27.60 9.81 16.10
CA ALA A 20 -27.67 10.35 14.76
C ALA A 20 -27.88 11.88 14.78
N GLN A 21 -26.81 12.64 15.00
CA GLN A 21 -26.64 13.91 14.34
C GLN A 21 -26.56 13.54 12.87
N GLN A 22 -27.41 14.15 12.05
CA GLN A 22 -27.33 14.05 10.60
C GLN A 22 -25.84 14.05 10.22
N PRO A 23 -25.38 13.13 9.36
CA PRO A 23 -24.00 13.15 8.94
C PRO A 23 -23.75 14.54 8.35
N THR A 24 -23.09 15.41 9.12
CA THR A 24 -22.25 16.43 8.52
C THR A 24 -21.43 15.66 7.50
N PRO A 25 -21.49 16.03 6.21
CA PRO A 25 -20.78 15.30 5.18
C PRO A 25 -19.39 15.02 5.73
N SER A 26 -19.02 13.74 5.77
CA SER A 26 -17.66 13.32 6.12
C SER A 26 -16.74 14.33 5.46
N PRO A 27 -15.80 14.95 6.20
CA PRO A 27 -14.92 15.94 5.61
C PRO A 27 -14.42 15.32 4.33
N SER A 28 -14.78 15.94 3.20
CA SER A 28 -14.53 15.41 1.87
C SER A 28 -13.14 14.82 1.92
N MET A 29 -12.99 13.49 1.71
CA MET A 29 -11.69 12.83 1.71
C MET A 29 -10.79 13.74 0.88
N ARG A 30 -9.94 14.52 1.54
CA ARG A 30 -9.09 15.45 0.83
C ARG A 30 -8.16 14.51 0.12
N LEU A 31 -8.30 14.42 -1.20
CA LEU A 31 -7.23 13.91 -2.05
C LEU A 31 -5.97 14.62 -1.56
N MET A 32 -5.14 13.86 -0.85
CA MET A 32 -3.88 14.37 -0.36
C MET A 32 -3.13 14.83 -1.59
N LYS A 33 -2.67 16.07 -1.57
CA LYS A 33 -1.86 16.58 -2.67
C LYS A 33 -0.59 15.72 -2.69
N ALA A 34 -0.17 15.29 -3.88
CA ALA A 34 1.11 14.62 -4.16
C ALA A 34 2.35 15.05 -3.32
N PRO A 35 2.52 16.31 -2.83
CA PRO A 35 3.60 16.71 -1.92
C PRO A 35 3.87 15.80 -0.70
N ASP A 36 2.90 15.14 -0.08
CA ASP A 36 3.18 14.30 1.10
C ASP A 36 3.84 12.95 0.74
N LEU A 37 3.71 12.52 -0.52
CA LEU A 37 4.51 11.45 -1.10
C LEU A 37 5.96 11.87 -1.35
N GLN A 38 6.25 13.17 -1.44
CA GLN A 38 7.55 13.77 -1.78
C GLN A 38 8.41 14.20 -0.58
N ARG A 39 8.13 13.73 0.65
CA ARG A 39 9.10 13.88 1.76
C ARG A 39 10.48 13.40 1.29
N ALA A 40 11.54 14.13 1.67
CA ALA A 40 12.89 13.83 1.22
C ALA A 40 13.32 12.42 1.63
N LEU A 41 13.17 11.46 0.72
CA LEU A 41 13.62 10.08 0.91
C LEU A 41 15.12 10.02 0.65
N LEU A 42 15.84 9.27 1.48
CA LEU A 42 17.23 8.97 1.19
C LEU A 42 17.32 7.78 0.23
N LYS A 43 18.42 7.74 -0.52
CA LYS A 43 18.79 6.50 -1.21
C LYS A 43 18.95 5.41 -0.15
N PRO A 44 18.41 4.19 -0.38
CA PRO A 44 18.41 3.10 0.60
C PRO A 44 19.78 2.84 1.26
N ASN A 45 20.86 2.94 0.48
CA ASN A 45 22.23 2.71 0.97
C ASN A 45 22.72 3.74 2.00
N LEU A 46 22.23 4.98 1.94
CA LEU A 46 22.73 6.06 2.80
C LEU A 46 22.21 5.94 4.24
N ALA A 47 20.95 5.51 4.41
CA ALA A 47 20.36 5.29 5.74
C ALA A 47 21.10 4.19 6.52
N GLY A 48 21.45 3.09 5.85
CA GLY A 48 22.22 2.03 6.49
C GLY A 48 23.66 2.47 6.82
N GLN A 49 24.29 3.35 6.02
CA GLN A 49 25.66 3.82 6.28
C GLN A 49 25.74 4.64 7.57
N LEU A 50 24.75 5.50 7.84
CA LEU A 50 24.66 6.23 9.12
C LEU A 50 24.62 5.28 10.32
N THR A 51 23.96 4.13 10.16
CA THR A 51 23.91 3.09 11.19
C THR A 51 25.28 2.43 11.37
N VAL A 52 26.03 2.18 10.29
CA VAL A 52 27.39 1.62 10.35
C VAL A 52 28.35 2.53 11.12
N ASP A 53 28.29 3.84 10.90
CA ASP A 53 29.16 4.78 11.60
C ASP A 53 28.88 4.80 13.11
N GLN A 54 27.61 4.72 13.50
CA GLN A 54 27.21 4.60 14.91
C GLN A 54 27.72 3.30 15.55
N ILE A 55 27.71 2.19 14.80
CA ILE A 55 28.19 0.88 15.27
C ILE A 55 29.69 0.92 15.50
N LYS A 56 30.46 1.42 14.52
CA LYS A 56 31.92 1.53 14.63
C LYS A 56 32.34 2.46 15.76
N GLY A 57 31.63 3.58 15.96
CA GLY A 57 31.87 4.48 17.09
C GLY A 57 31.67 3.83 18.47
N LYS A 58 31.00 2.68 18.55
CA LYS A 58 30.78 1.89 19.77
C LYS A 58 31.60 0.60 19.83
N ASN A 59 32.62 0.44 18.97
CA ASN A 59 33.42 -0.79 18.84
C ASN A 59 32.57 -2.04 18.49
N GLY A 60 31.45 -1.85 17.77
CA GLY A 60 30.63 -2.94 17.29
C GLY A 60 31.25 -3.64 16.08
N TYR A 61 31.00 -4.94 15.98
CA TYR A 61 31.49 -5.81 14.91
C TYR A 61 30.41 -6.16 13.90
N GLY A 62 29.17 -5.72 14.12
CA GLY A 62 28.02 -5.99 13.28
C GLY A 62 27.17 -7.15 13.77
N PRO A 63 26.06 -7.45 13.08
CA PRO A 63 25.07 -8.43 13.54
C PRO A 63 25.63 -9.86 13.63
N GLY A 64 25.37 -10.50 14.77
CA GLY A 64 25.56 -11.92 15.05
C GLY A 64 24.35 -12.78 14.66
N PHE A 65 24.31 -14.01 15.13
CA PHE A 65 23.20 -14.94 14.85
C PHE A 65 21.89 -14.50 15.51
N ALA A 66 20.77 -14.75 14.84
CA ALA A 66 19.46 -14.39 15.34
C ALA A 66 19.15 -15.08 16.68
N VAL A 67 18.61 -14.32 17.62
CA VAL A 67 18.09 -14.80 18.91
C VAL A 67 16.57 -14.62 18.90
N PRO A 68 15.78 -15.72 18.91
CA PRO A 68 14.33 -15.63 19.04
C PRO A 68 13.93 -15.26 20.47
N LEU A 69 13.28 -14.12 20.65
CA LEU A 69 12.82 -13.64 21.96
C LEU A 69 11.38 -14.03 22.27
N GLY A 70 10.58 -14.39 21.26
CA GLY A 70 9.16 -14.69 21.43
C GLY A 70 8.89 -15.87 22.38
N ASP A 71 9.77 -16.86 22.38
CA ASP A 71 9.63 -18.10 23.19
C ASP A 71 9.88 -17.85 24.68
N ARG A 72 10.30 -16.63 25.03
CA ARG A 72 10.54 -16.20 26.41
C ARG A 72 9.32 -15.56 27.06
N VAL A 73 8.26 -15.30 26.29
CA VAL A 73 7.01 -14.75 26.81
C VAL A 73 6.12 -15.89 27.28
N THR A 74 5.78 -15.90 28.57
CA THR A 74 4.80 -16.85 29.09
C THR A 74 3.39 -16.31 28.85
N VAL A 75 2.53 -17.06 28.15
CA VAL A 75 1.10 -16.73 28.03
C VAL A 75 0.40 -17.20 29.29
N ALA A 76 -0.19 -16.27 30.03
CA ALA A 76 -1.02 -16.55 31.18
C ALA A 76 -2.46 -16.11 30.87
N GLN A 77 -3.44 -16.96 31.22
CA GLN A 77 -4.87 -16.64 31.20
C GLN A 77 -5.49 -16.45 29.80
N LEU A 78 -4.85 -16.95 28.74
CA LEU A 78 -5.37 -16.89 27.38
C LEU A 78 -5.13 -18.21 26.62
N ALA A 79 -5.82 -19.28 27.00
CA ALA A 79 -5.66 -20.60 26.34
C ALA A 79 -6.03 -20.57 24.84
N GLU A 80 -6.90 -19.65 24.42
CA GLU A 80 -7.32 -19.43 23.03
C GLU A 80 -6.38 -18.46 22.27
N PHE A 81 -5.48 -17.76 22.97
CA PHE A 81 -4.56 -16.82 22.34
C PHE A 81 -3.32 -17.58 21.87
N SER A 82 -3.24 -17.79 20.56
CA SER A 82 -2.01 -18.32 19.97
C SER A 82 -0.94 -17.22 19.93
N LEU A 83 0.18 -17.44 20.62
CA LEU A 83 1.38 -16.62 20.42
C LEU A 83 1.99 -16.83 19.03
N GLU A 84 1.65 -17.92 18.33
CA GLU A 84 2.19 -18.22 16.99
C GLU A 84 1.75 -17.18 15.95
N THR A 85 0.64 -16.45 16.20
CA THR A 85 0.16 -15.36 15.33
C THR A 85 0.82 -13.99 15.59
N ARG A 86 1.62 -13.85 16.67
CA ARG A 86 2.48 -12.70 17.07
C ARG A 86 1.98 -11.28 16.69
N ASP A 87 1.25 -10.59 17.56
CA ASP A 87 0.98 -9.14 17.48
C ASP A 87 1.50 -8.34 18.69
N LEU A 88 2.52 -8.85 19.41
CA LEU A 88 3.11 -8.12 20.55
C LEU A 88 3.67 -6.75 20.14
N CYS A 89 4.30 -6.71 18.98
CA CYS A 89 4.80 -5.50 18.35
C CYS A 89 4.99 -5.76 16.85
N ARG A 90 5.22 -4.68 16.09
CA ARG A 90 5.41 -4.70 14.64
C ARG A 90 6.86 -4.96 14.22
N LEU A 91 7.76 -5.09 15.19
CA LEU A 91 9.14 -5.53 14.99
C LEU A 91 9.25 -7.05 15.04
N SER A 92 10.26 -7.58 14.35
CA SER A 92 10.63 -9.00 14.50
C SER A 92 11.01 -9.28 15.95
N LEU A 93 10.43 -10.33 16.55
CA LEU A 93 10.86 -10.83 17.86
C LEU A 93 12.17 -11.62 17.79
N SER A 94 12.73 -11.82 16.58
CA SER A 94 14.10 -12.28 16.40
C SER A 94 15.00 -11.06 16.23
N VAL A 95 15.95 -10.89 17.16
CA VAL A 95 16.96 -9.82 17.16
C VAL A 95 18.34 -10.40 16.90
N TYR A 96 19.30 -9.56 16.52
CA TYR A 96 20.67 -9.99 16.24
C TYR A 96 21.59 -9.27 17.24
N PRO A 97 22.18 -9.94 18.25
CA PRO A 97 23.20 -9.32 19.09
C PRO A 97 24.42 -8.95 18.25
N ASP A 98 25.15 -7.92 18.64
CA ASP A 98 26.43 -7.61 18.01
C ASP A 98 27.46 -8.71 18.27
N ALA A 99 28.29 -8.98 17.27
CA ALA A 99 29.35 -9.97 17.37
C ALA A 99 30.39 -9.63 18.44
N ASN A 100 30.48 -8.35 18.86
CA ASN A 100 31.11 -7.94 20.11
C ASN A 100 30.05 -7.88 21.24
N PRO A 101 29.94 -8.93 22.09
CA PRO A 101 28.92 -8.97 23.14
C PRO A 101 29.09 -7.90 24.23
N ALA A 102 30.29 -7.30 24.36
CA ALA A 102 30.55 -6.25 25.35
C ALA A 102 29.85 -4.92 25.01
N THR A 103 29.46 -4.71 23.75
CA THR A 103 28.81 -3.48 23.31
C THR A 103 27.37 -3.35 23.79
N GLY A 104 26.70 -4.48 24.07
CA GLY A 104 25.27 -4.50 24.36
C GLY A 104 24.37 -4.13 23.19
N ILE A 105 24.90 -4.03 21.97
CA ILE A 105 24.13 -3.67 20.80
C ILE A 105 23.29 -4.87 20.33
N PHE A 106 22.03 -4.61 20.01
CA PHE A 106 21.10 -5.55 19.39
C PHE A 106 20.44 -4.90 18.18
N TYR A 107 20.50 -5.59 17.05
CA TYR A 107 19.90 -5.16 15.80
C TYR A 107 18.49 -5.69 15.66
N TYR A 108 17.56 -4.82 15.31
CA TYR A 108 16.17 -5.17 15.04
C TYR A 108 15.78 -4.90 13.60
N ARG A 109 14.74 -5.57 13.13
CA ARG A 109 14.15 -5.37 11.81
C ARG A 109 12.62 -5.37 11.88
N PRO A 110 11.94 -4.78 10.88
CA PRO A 110 10.51 -4.92 10.74
C PRO A 110 10.09 -6.39 10.65
N LYS A 111 8.89 -6.72 11.17
CA LYS A 111 8.28 -8.03 10.98
C LYS A 111 7.82 -8.20 9.53
N ARG A 112 7.19 -7.15 8.98
CA ARG A 112 6.66 -7.06 7.62
C ARG A 112 6.49 -5.59 7.22
N TYR A 113 6.22 -5.34 5.94
CA TYR A 113 5.78 -4.04 5.43
C TYR A 113 4.31 -4.13 4.99
N ALA A 114 3.51 -3.14 5.34
CA ALA A 114 2.09 -3.07 4.98
C ALA A 114 1.78 -1.71 4.33
N LEU A 115 0.74 -1.65 3.49
CA LEU A 115 0.27 -0.39 2.91
C LEU A 115 -0.08 0.62 4.00
N ARG A 116 0.59 1.79 4.00
CA ARG A 116 0.40 2.82 5.02
C ARG A 116 -1.03 3.39 4.96
N PHE A 117 -1.63 3.53 6.14
CA PHE A 117 -2.91 4.18 6.36
C PHE A 117 -2.79 5.24 7.47
N ASP A 118 -3.37 6.41 7.26
CA ASP A 118 -3.56 7.42 8.30
C ASP A 118 -5.06 7.72 8.46
N PRO A 119 -5.59 7.83 9.69
CA PRO A 119 -6.98 8.21 9.93
C PRO A 119 -7.43 9.52 9.26
N GLN A 120 -6.53 10.49 9.09
CA GLN A 120 -6.83 11.80 8.51
C GLN A 120 -6.72 11.78 6.99
N ASP A 121 -5.72 11.06 6.47
CA ASP A 121 -5.34 11.11 5.05
C ASP A 121 -5.74 9.88 4.24
N GLY A 122 -6.18 8.80 4.90
CA GLY A 122 -6.54 7.54 4.28
C GLY A 122 -5.32 6.69 3.89
N TYR A 123 -5.47 5.91 2.82
CA TYR A 123 -4.39 5.05 2.32
C TYR A 123 -3.38 5.86 1.51
N PHE A 124 -2.08 5.65 1.78
CA PHE A 124 -0.98 6.28 1.05
C PHE A 124 -0.70 5.51 -0.25
N MET A 125 -1.65 5.59 -1.16
CA MET A 125 -1.56 5.03 -2.50
C MET A 125 -2.18 5.99 -3.49
N THR A 126 -1.56 6.15 -4.65
CA THR A 126 -2.13 6.91 -5.77
C THR A 126 -2.09 6.05 -7.03
N VAL A 127 -3.11 6.24 -7.86
CA VAL A 127 -3.20 5.64 -9.19
C VAL A 127 -3.33 6.77 -10.19
N ASP A 128 -2.22 7.09 -10.84
CA ASP A 128 -2.12 8.17 -11.82
C ASP A 128 -2.19 7.61 -13.23
N TYR A 129 -2.97 8.27 -14.09
CA TYR A 129 -3.10 7.93 -15.49
C TYR A 129 -2.23 8.88 -16.30
N LYS A 130 -1.28 8.33 -17.06
CA LYS A 130 -0.48 9.09 -18.01
C LYS A 130 -1.23 9.16 -19.34
N GLY A 131 -1.29 10.35 -19.93
CA GLY A 131 -1.66 10.48 -21.34
C GLY A 131 -0.65 9.72 -22.20
N SER A 132 -1.16 8.85 -23.07
CA SER A 132 -0.48 8.05 -24.10
C SER A 132 1.05 8.05 -24.06
N THR A 133 1.65 6.94 -23.62
CA THR A 133 3.04 6.60 -23.95
C THR A 133 3.04 5.46 -24.97
N THR A 134 3.97 5.51 -25.92
CA THR A 134 4.19 4.50 -26.98
C THR A 134 4.43 3.08 -26.46
N GLU A 135 4.63 2.90 -25.15
CA GLU A 135 4.90 1.63 -24.48
C GLU A 135 3.66 0.95 -23.84
N GLY A 136 2.45 1.53 -23.96
CA GLY A 136 1.21 0.92 -23.47
C GLY A 136 1.05 0.88 -21.94
N LYS A 137 2.04 1.35 -21.16
CA LYS A 137 2.00 1.45 -19.69
C LYS A 137 1.50 2.81 -19.23
N ASN A 138 0.19 3.02 -19.38
CA ASN A 138 -0.45 4.31 -19.12
C ASN A 138 -0.93 4.50 -17.67
N VAL A 139 -0.71 3.51 -16.77
CA VAL A 139 -1.07 3.61 -15.36
C VAL A 139 0.17 3.54 -14.48
N LEU A 140 0.32 4.52 -13.60
CA LEU A 140 1.34 4.58 -12.57
C LEU A 140 0.68 4.39 -11.20
N VAL A 141 1.04 3.33 -10.49
CA VAL A 141 0.62 3.14 -9.09
C VAL A 141 1.79 3.47 -8.19
N GLN A 142 1.61 4.43 -7.29
CA GLN A 142 2.56 4.70 -6.23
C GLN A 142 1.96 4.29 -4.90
N ALA A 143 2.72 3.58 -4.07
CA ALA A 143 2.28 3.21 -2.74
C ALA A 143 3.41 3.44 -1.73
N ARG A 144 3.04 3.86 -0.52
CA ARG A 144 3.95 3.91 0.62
C ARG A 144 3.68 2.73 1.54
N LEU A 145 4.69 1.90 1.76
CA LEU A 145 4.64 0.79 2.69
C LEU A 145 5.33 1.16 3.97
N THR A 146 4.68 0.88 5.10
CA THR A 146 5.20 1.15 6.42
C THR A 146 5.62 -0.14 7.12
N PRO A 147 6.76 -0.15 7.83
CA PRO A 147 7.07 -1.22 8.78
C PRO A 147 6.13 -1.18 9.99
N GLY A 148 5.37 -0.08 10.15
CA GLY A 148 4.38 0.14 11.20
C GLY A 148 4.97 0.32 12.60
N SER A 149 6.27 0.10 12.78
CA SER A 149 6.94 0.15 14.08
C SER A 149 7.09 1.58 14.61
N GLY A 150 6.69 1.81 15.86
CA GLY A 150 6.88 3.04 16.59
C GLY A 150 7.66 2.86 17.90
N THR A 151 7.60 3.86 18.77
CA THR A 151 8.30 3.87 20.07
C THR A 151 7.87 2.71 20.97
N ASN A 152 6.56 2.43 21.05
CA ASN A 152 6.03 1.32 21.85
C ASN A 152 6.61 -0.03 21.41
N ASP A 153 6.80 -0.26 20.11
CA ASP A 153 7.39 -1.50 19.61
C ASP A 153 8.86 -1.66 20.04
N ARG A 154 9.62 -0.57 20.08
CA ARG A 154 11.00 -0.55 20.59
C ARG A 154 11.04 -0.77 22.10
N GLU A 155 10.08 -0.24 22.85
CA GLU A 155 9.96 -0.47 24.30
C GLU A 155 9.68 -1.95 24.61
N VAL A 156 8.74 -2.56 23.87
CA VAL A 156 8.46 -4.00 23.96
C VAL A 156 9.71 -4.83 23.66
N LEU A 157 10.41 -4.51 22.58
CA LEU A 157 11.62 -5.23 22.20
C LEU A 157 12.76 -5.04 23.22
N THR A 158 12.89 -3.83 23.79
CA THR A 158 13.87 -3.53 24.84
C THR A 158 13.58 -4.37 26.09
N ALA A 159 12.33 -4.47 26.50
CA ALA A 159 11.94 -5.31 27.64
C ALA A 159 12.26 -6.80 27.39
N LEU A 160 12.01 -7.29 26.17
CA LEU A 160 12.34 -8.67 25.78
C LEU A 160 13.86 -8.92 25.83
N VAL A 161 14.67 -8.01 25.30
CA VAL A 161 16.13 -8.11 25.35
C VAL A 161 16.65 -8.05 26.79
N LYS A 162 16.12 -7.14 27.63
CA LYS A 162 16.48 -7.08 29.06
C LYS A 162 16.15 -8.37 29.79
N SER A 163 14.97 -8.95 29.53
CA SER A 163 14.60 -10.26 30.08
C SER A 163 15.56 -11.35 29.62
N TYR A 164 15.97 -11.34 28.35
CA TYR A 164 16.95 -12.29 27.81
C TYR A 164 18.31 -12.16 28.49
N LEU A 165 18.87 -10.95 28.56
CA LEU A 165 20.16 -10.67 29.19
C LEU A 165 20.19 -11.07 30.67
N LYS A 166 19.11 -10.79 31.41
CA LYS A 166 18.99 -11.23 32.81
C LYS A 166 19.01 -12.76 32.93
N SER A 167 18.36 -13.47 32.01
CA SER A 167 18.34 -14.94 32.01
C SER A 167 19.69 -15.58 31.68
N THR A 168 20.56 -14.86 30.96
CA THR A 168 21.93 -15.30 30.65
C THR A 168 22.97 -14.81 31.66
N GLY A 169 22.54 -14.07 32.70
CA GLY A 169 23.43 -13.49 33.71
C GLY A 169 24.21 -12.26 33.23
N SER A 170 23.93 -11.75 32.03
CA SER A 170 24.56 -10.53 31.51
C SER A 170 24.03 -9.29 32.22
N ARG A 171 24.92 -8.34 32.48
CA ARG A 171 24.63 -7.04 33.11
C ARG A 171 24.76 -5.87 32.14
N VAL A 172 25.00 -6.13 30.87
CA VAL A 172 25.15 -5.09 29.85
C VAL A 172 23.80 -4.43 29.61
N GLU A 173 23.77 -3.11 29.52
CA GLU A 173 22.55 -2.39 29.16
C GLU A 173 22.33 -2.50 27.64
N PRO A 174 21.15 -2.97 27.18
CA PRO A 174 20.94 -3.18 25.75
C PRO A 174 20.75 -1.86 25.00
N ILE A 175 21.35 -1.78 23.82
CA ILE A 175 21.20 -0.68 22.86
C ILE A 175 20.54 -1.27 21.61
N LEU A 176 19.31 -0.83 21.31
CA LEU A 176 18.62 -1.23 20.09
C LEU A 176 18.98 -0.33 18.92
N LEU A 177 19.48 -0.91 17.84
CA LEU A 177 19.72 -0.24 16.56
C LEU A 177 18.95 -0.93 15.43
N PRO A 178 18.50 -0.20 14.40
CA PRO A 178 17.98 -0.86 13.20
C PRO A 178 19.08 -1.73 12.57
N LEU A 179 18.70 -2.82 11.91
CA LEU A 179 19.64 -3.66 11.18
C LEU A 179 20.32 -2.83 10.07
N PRO A 180 21.65 -2.69 10.07
CA PRO A 180 22.37 -1.94 9.04
C PRO A 180 22.35 -2.75 7.73
N ALA A 181 21.37 -2.47 6.86
CA ALA A 181 21.15 -3.20 5.63
C ALA A 181 20.62 -2.30 4.52
N THR A 182 20.87 -2.70 3.27
CA THR A 182 20.19 -2.15 2.10
C THR A 182 18.89 -2.93 1.86
N PRO A 183 17.72 -2.28 1.91
CA PRO A 183 16.48 -2.92 1.48
C PRO A 183 16.35 -2.91 -0.04
N GLU A 184 15.96 -4.05 -0.60
CA GLU A 184 15.54 -4.23 -1.99
C GLU A 184 14.16 -4.87 -1.98
N ALA A 185 13.15 -4.21 -2.56
CA ALA A 185 11.81 -4.81 -2.67
C ALA A 185 11.63 -5.44 -4.04
N HIS A 186 11.06 -6.64 -4.04
CA HIS A 186 10.68 -7.38 -5.21
C HIS A 186 9.24 -7.84 -5.03
N PHE A 187 8.38 -7.52 -5.98
CA PHE A 187 7.03 -8.04 -6.05
C PHE A 187 6.97 -8.89 -7.31
N ASP A 188 6.72 -10.18 -7.15
CA ASP A 188 6.48 -11.05 -8.29
C ASP A 188 5.04 -10.82 -8.74
N LEU A 189 4.90 -9.98 -9.76
CA LEU A 189 3.61 -9.62 -10.34
C LEU A 189 3.49 -10.11 -11.79
N THR A 190 4.24 -11.17 -12.13
CA THR A 190 4.28 -11.74 -13.48
C THR A 190 2.93 -12.29 -13.91
N ASP A 191 2.15 -12.87 -12.98
CA ASP A 191 0.77 -13.32 -13.19
C ASP A 191 -0.18 -12.19 -13.63
N TRP A 192 0.21 -10.93 -13.42
CA TRP A 192 -0.56 -9.74 -13.83
C TRP A 192 0.11 -8.96 -14.96
N ASN A 193 1.12 -9.52 -15.66
CA ASN A 193 1.84 -8.85 -16.75
C ASN A 193 2.55 -7.54 -16.33
N ILE A 194 2.87 -7.37 -15.04
CA ILE A 194 3.57 -6.18 -14.53
C ILE A 194 5.06 -6.47 -14.48
N ALA A 195 5.79 -5.92 -15.44
CA ALA A 195 7.19 -6.28 -15.69
C ALA A 195 8.21 -5.67 -14.70
N ALA A 196 7.86 -4.64 -13.94
CA ALA A 196 8.82 -4.00 -13.02
C ALA A 196 8.15 -3.29 -11.84
N VAL A 197 8.66 -3.58 -10.63
CA VAL A 197 8.39 -2.81 -9.41
C VAL A 197 9.68 -2.15 -8.97
N THR A 198 9.65 -0.83 -8.78
CA THR A 198 10.83 -0.06 -8.37
C THR A 198 10.66 0.43 -6.94
N VAL A 199 11.66 0.18 -6.10
CA VAL A 199 11.79 0.87 -4.81
C VAL A 199 12.46 2.21 -5.07
N ASN A 200 11.71 3.30 -4.86
CA ASN A 200 12.19 4.65 -5.15
C ASN A 200 13.05 5.21 -4.02
N GLY A 201 12.84 4.77 -2.78
CA GLY A 201 13.56 5.26 -1.62
C GLY A 201 13.06 4.69 -0.30
N VAL A 202 13.82 4.97 0.76
CA VAL A 202 13.49 4.64 2.15
C VAL A 202 13.45 5.95 2.92
N ASP A 203 12.36 6.18 3.66
CA ASP A 203 12.29 7.28 4.61
C ASP A 203 13.21 6.93 5.81
N PRO A 204 14.25 7.73 6.08
CA PRO A 204 15.26 7.38 7.07
C PRO A 204 14.75 7.41 8.51
N ASP A 205 13.71 8.19 8.80
CA ASP A 205 13.19 8.37 10.16
C ASP A 205 12.20 7.28 10.51
N THR A 206 11.38 6.88 9.53
CA THR A 206 10.26 5.96 9.72
C THR A 206 10.53 4.56 9.16
N GLY A 207 11.53 4.41 8.29
CA GLY A 207 11.82 3.16 7.56
C GLY A 207 10.79 2.84 6.47
N GLU A 208 9.97 3.81 6.06
CA GLU A 208 8.93 3.60 5.06
C GLU A 208 9.50 3.45 3.66
N LEU A 209 8.92 2.55 2.87
CA LEU A 209 9.30 2.29 1.49
C LEU A 209 8.33 2.97 0.56
N VAL A 210 8.82 3.71 -0.43
CA VAL A 210 7.99 4.19 -1.53
C VAL A 210 8.24 3.32 -2.75
N ILE A 211 7.18 2.68 -3.23
CA ILE A 211 7.20 1.79 -4.38
C ILE A 211 6.39 2.38 -5.52
N THR A 212 6.88 2.17 -6.74
CA THR A 212 6.20 2.53 -7.98
C THR A 212 6.01 1.29 -8.83
N LEU A 213 4.79 1.10 -9.33
CA LEU A 213 4.41 0.08 -10.30
C LEU A 213 3.92 0.79 -11.57
N SER A 214 4.24 0.24 -12.74
CA SER A 214 3.71 0.72 -14.02
C SER A 214 2.96 -0.42 -14.70
N ALA A 215 1.72 -0.16 -15.11
CA ALA A 215 0.81 -1.14 -15.69
C ALA A 215 0.04 -0.54 -16.88
N ASP A 216 -0.54 -1.41 -17.71
CA ASP A 216 -1.56 -1.01 -18.68
C ASP A 216 -2.95 -0.88 -18.01
N VAL A 217 -3.94 -0.36 -18.75
CA VAL A 217 -5.29 -0.12 -18.23
C VAL A 217 -6.04 -1.42 -17.86
N PRO A 218 -6.05 -2.49 -18.70
CA PRO A 218 -6.63 -3.77 -18.31
C PRO A 218 -6.02 -4.37 -17.04
N THR A 219 -4.69 -4.29 -16.92
CA THR A 219 -3.94 -4.74 -15.74
C THR A 219 -4.29 -3.91 -14.51
N LYS A 220 -4.59 -2.61 -14.66
CA LYS A 220 -5.11 -1.78 -13.57
C LYS A 220 -6.44 -2.31 -13.02
N GLU A 221 -7.37 -2.75 -13.87
CA GLU A 221 -8.67 -3.25 -13.37
C GLU A 221 -8.47 -4.50 -12.50
N LEU A 222 -7.57 -5.38 -12.93
CA LEU A 222 -7.14 -6.55 -12.18
C LEU A 222 -6.40 -6.15 -10.89
N LEU A 223 -5.53 -5.15 -10.93
CA LEU A 223 -4.85 -4.60 -9.75
C LEU A 223 -5.85 -4.05 -8.73
N THR A 224 -6.85 -3.28 -9.15
CA THR A 224 -7.88 -2.75 -8.25
C THR A 224 -8.74 -3.85 -7.64
N GLY A 225 -9.08 -4.89 -8.41
CA GLY A 225 -9.70 -6.09 -7.86
C GLY A 225 -8.80 -6.84 -6.87
N THR A 226 -7.49 -6.87 -7.13
CA THR A 226 -6.51 -7.61 -6.31
C THR A 226 -6.15 -6.91 -5.01
N LEU A 227 -6.07 -5.57 -5.00
CA LEU A 227 -6.05 -4.76 -3.77
C LEU A 227 -7.27 -5.08 -2.90
N GLY A 228 -8.37 -5.44 -3.57
CA GLY A 228 -9.65 -5.95 -3.11
C GLY A 228 -9.69 -7.43 -2.66
N ASN A 229 -8.61 -8.21 -2.81
CA ASN A 229 -8.54 -9.61 -2.38
C ASN A 229 -7.79 -9.81 -1.06
N VAL A 230 -8.13 -10.89 -0.33
CA VAL A 230 -7.53 -11.27 0.97
C VAL A 230 -5.99 -11.32 0.93
N ASN A 231 -5.43 -11.68 -0.22
CA ASN A 231 -3.98 -11.79 -0.38
C ASN A 231 -3.31 -10.45 -0.75
N GLY A 232 -4.06 -9.48 -1.29
CA GLY A 232 -3.48 -8.24 -1.81
C GLY A 232 -2.43 -8.50 -2.89
N LEU A 233 -1.52 -7.53 -3.08
CA LEU A 233 -0.29 -7.73 -3.85
C LEU A 233 0.82 -8.09 -2.87
N VAL A 234 1.33 -9.31 -2.98
CA VAL A 234 2.37 -9.83 -2.10
C VAL A 234 3.72 -9.65 -2.76
N GLY A 235 4.68 -9.20 -1.97
CA GLY A 235 6.08 -9.09 -2.35
C GLY A 235 6.99 -9.41 -1.18
N THR A 236 8.28 -9.28 -1.45
CA THR A 236 9.35 -9.52 -0.49
C THR A 236 10.28 -8.31 -0.50
N VAL A 237 10.61 -7.82 0.69
CA VAL A 237 11.72 -6.90 0.92
C VAL A 237 12.91 -7.71 1.43
N THR A 238 13.94 -7.79 0.60
CA THR A 238 15.20 -8.42 0.93
C THR A 238 16.11 -7.39 1.59
N LEU A 239 16.48 -7.61 2.85
CA LEU A 239 17.50 -6.83 3.55
C LEU A 239 18.86 -7.47 3.33
N LYS A 240 19.77 -6.78 2.66
CA LYS A 240 21.17 -7.19 2.52
C LYS A 240 22.03 -6.50 3.58
N PRO A 241 22.47 -7.20 4.64
CA PRO A 241 23.26 -6.59 5.71
C PRO A 241 24.57 -6.02 5.19
N PHE A 242 24.99 -4.89 5.74
CA PHE A 242 26.35 -4.41 5.51
C PHE A 242 27.37 -5.25 6.27
N VAL A 243 28.54 -5.43 5.65
CA VAL A 243 29.68 -6.07 6.30
C VAL A 243 30.44 -4.99 7.05
N ILE A 244 30.39 -5.05 8.38
CA ILE A 244 31.01 -4.05 9.27
C ILE A 244 32.40 -4.49 9.68
N SER A 245 32.59 -5.79 9.94
CA SER A 245 33.88 -6.38 10.31
C SER A 245 34.00 -7.82 9.80
N ASP A 246 35.23 -8.34 9.76
CA ASP A 246 35.49 -9.75 9.44
C ASP A 246 34.91 -10.71 10.47
N GLN A 247 34.68 -10.22 11.69
CA GLN A 247 34.13 -10.99 12.80
C GLN A 247 32.60 -11.09 12.75
N GLN A 248 31.95 -10.39 11.82
CA GLN A 248 30.51 -10.42 11.62
C GLN A 248 30.04 -11.80 11.09
N PRO A 249 29.29 -12.58 11.88
CA PRO A 249 28.77 -13.88 11.46
C PRO A 249 27.62 -13.76 10.48
N MET A 250 26.70 -12.81 10.69
CA MET A 250 25.51 -12.69 9.86
C MET A 250 25.79 -11.86 8.60
N ARG A 251 25.83 -12.53 7.44
CA ARG A 251 26.07 -11.90 6.13
C ARG A 251 24.97 -12.17 5.10
N GLU A 252 24.10 -13.12 5.40
CA GLU A 252 23.03 -13.54 4.49
C GLU A 252 21.90 -12.52 4.42
N ALA A 253 21.28 -12.45 3.26
CA ALA A 253 20.13 -11.60 3.04
C ALA A 253 18.90 -12.15 3.77
N ILE A 254 18.07 -11.26 4.31
CA ILE A 254 16.82 -11.64 4.98
C ILE A 254 15.63 -11.21 4.14
N SER A 255 14.73 -12.14 3.86
CA SER A 255 13.44 -11.85 3.27
C SER A 255 12.41 -11.40 4.32
N ILE A 256 11.72 -10.31 4.03
CA ILE A 256 10.64 -9.75 4.83
C ILE A 256 9.40 -9.63 3.95
N ASN A 257 8.26 -10.12 4.41
CA ASN A 257 7.02 -9.99 3.64
C ASN A 257 6.63 -8.51 3.47
N ALA A 258 6.19 -8.15 2.28
CA ALA A 258 5.63 -6.84 1.96
C ALA A 258 4.27 -7.04 1.30
N GLU A 259 3.25 -6.35 1.79
CA GLU A 259 1.88 -6.55 1.33
C GLU A 259 1.23 -5.21 0.98
N ILE A 260 0.77 -5.08 -0.26
CA ILE A 260 -0.08 -3.97 -0.70
C ILE A 260 -1.51 -4.48 -0.63
N ARG A 261 -2.16 -4.24 0.51
CA ARG A 261 -3.50 -4.76 0.79
C ARG A 261 -4.33 -3.76 1.59
N MET A 262 -5.61 -3.64 1.25
CA MET A 262 -6.59 -2.90 2.03
C MET A 262 -7.10 -3.71 3.23
N ALA A 263 -7.71 -3.06 4.22
CA ALA A 263 -8.15 -3.70 5.46
C ALA A 263 -7.01 -4.44 6.20
N ASP A 264 -5.80 -3.87 6.17
CA ASP A 264 -4.67 -4.37 6.93
C ASP A 264 -4.32 -3.46 8.11
N ILE A 265 -4.62 -3.93 9.33
CA ILE A 265 -4.40 -3.16 10.56
C ILE A 265 -2.92 -2.82 10.81
N GLY A 266 -1.99 -3.58 10.24
CA GLY A 266 -0.56 -3.33 10.36
C GLY A 266 -0.10 -2.05 9.65
N GLY A 267 -0.86 -1.60 8.66
CA GLY A 267 -0.58 -0.39 7.89
C GLY A 267 -0.93 0.92 8.59
N GLY A 268 -1.82 0.88 9.60
CA GLY A 268 -2.31 2.07 10.28
C GLY A 268 -1.71 2.32 11.65
N PRO A 269 -2.27 3.22 12.48
CA PRO A 269 -1.79 3.44 13.84
C PRO A 269 -2.01 2.17 14.71
N PRO A 270 -1.13 1.91 15.70
CA PRO A 270 -1.30 0.78 16.59
C PRO A 270 -2.52 0.98 17.50
N THR A 271 -3.26 -0.10 17.74
CA THR A 271 -4.43 -0.14 18.63
C THR A 271 -4.02 -0.23 20.10
N LEU A 272 -3.25 0.75 20.57
CA LEU A 272 -2.78 0.79 21.96
C LEU A 272 -3.92 1.10 22.93
N TRP A 273 -3.92 0.42 24.06
CA TRP A 273 -4.77 0.77 25.18
C TRP A 273 -4.12 1.91 25.96
N LYS A 274 -4.88 2.99 26.16
CA LYS A 274 -4.46 4.13 26.98
C LYS A 274 -5.57 4.46 27.95
N LYS A 275 -5.20 4.65 29.22
CA LYS A 275 -6.11 5.21 30.23
C LYS A 275 -6.32 6.69 29.90
N ALA A 276 -7.55 7.11 29.61
CA ALA A 276 -7.88 8.51 29.39
C ALA A 276 -7.88 9.27 30.72
N THR A 277 -7.79 10.59 30.62
CA THR A 277 -7.70 11.52 31.75
C THR A 277 -8.95 11.50 32.63
N ASP A 278 -10.11 11.16 32.06
CA ASP A 278 -11.38 11.00 32.77
C ASP A 278 -11.53 9.62 33.45
N GLY A 279 -10.49 8.79 33.37
CA GLY A 279 -10.49 7.45 33.95
C GLY A 279 -11.26 6.42 33.13
N THR A 280 -11.68 6.70 31.90
CA THR A 280 -12.17 5.70 30.94
C THR A 280 -11.08 5.36 29.93
N ALA A 281 -11.12 4.17 29.31
CA ALA A 281 -10.26 3.87 28.16
C ALA A 281 -11.14 3.74 26.92
N GLU A 282 -10.87 4.55 25.90
CA GLU A 282 -11.66 4.62 24.68
C GLU A 282 -10.80 4.27 23.45
N LEU A 283 -11.26 3.30 22.67
CA LEU A 283 -10.76 3.01 21.33
C LEU A 283 -11.79 3.50 20.32
N VAL A 284 -11.35 4.28 19.33
CA VAL A 284 -12.20 4.73 18.21
C VAL A 284 -11.82 3.95 16.97
N ASN A 285 -12.80 3.39 16.25
CA ASN A 285 -12.54 2.82 14.93
C ASN A 285 -12.42 3.95 13.90
N SER A 286 -11.19 4.36 13.59
CA SER A 286 -10.90 5.36 12.56
C SER A 286 -10.73 4.78 11.16
N TRP A 287 -10.83 3.46 11.00
CA TRP A 287 -10.73 2.82 9.70
C TRP A 287 -12.03 2.94 8.93
N PRO A 288 -11.98 2.95 7.58
CA PRO A 288 -13.19 2.84 6.76
C PRO A 288 -13.83 1.45 6.86
N PHE A 289 -13.15 0.46 7.44
CA PHE A 289 -13.61 -0.91 7.59
C PHE A 289 -14.13 -1.18 9.00
N PRO A 290 -15.08 -2.12 9.18
CA PRO A 290 -15.45 -2.61 10.50
C PRO A 290 -14.24 -3.23 11.21
N LEU A 291 -14.10 -2.98 12.52
CA LEU A 291 -12.98 -3.44 13.33
C LEU A 291 -13.47 -4.46 14.37
N ALA A 292 -13.06 -5.72 14.20
CA ALA A 292 -13.34 -6.78 15.15
C ALA A 292 -12.31 -6.77 16.29
N LEU A 293 -12.78 -6.61 17.53
CA LEU A 293 -11.99 -6.65 18.75
C LEU A 293 -12.13 -8.03 19.40
N ARG A 294 -11.02 -8.76 19.51
CA ARG A 294 -10.99 -10.10 20.10
C ARG A 294 -10.56 -10.06 21.56
N HIS A 295 -9.41 -9.43 21.82
CA HIS A 295 -8.82 -9.36 23.15
C HIS A 295 -8.30 -7.96 23.49
N LEU A 296 -8.28 -7.64 24.79
CA LEU A 296 -7.38 -6.64 25.34
C LEU A 296 -6.19 -7.39 25.93
N CYS A 297 -5.01 -7.15 25.39
CA CYS A 297 -3.76 -7.80 25.78
C CYS A 297 -2.83 -6.81 26.47
N TYR A 298 -2.00 -7.30 27.38
CA TYR A 298 -0.98 -6.49 28.04
C TYR A 298 0.19 -7.35 28.49
N LEU A 299 1.39 -6.80 28.31
CA LEU A 299 2.65 -7.45 28.64
C LEU A 299 3.15 -6.88 29.97
N VAL A 300 3.31 -7.74 30.97
CA VAL A 300 3.82 -7.35 32.29
C VAL A 300 5.17 -7.97 32.55
N GLN A 301 6.04 -7.21 33.22
CA GLN A 301 7.32 -7.68 33.72
C GLN A 301 7.21 -8.04 35.20
N ASP A 302 7.60 -9.27 35.53
CA ASP A 302 7.71 -9.72 36.92
C ASP A 302 8.91 -9.00 37.60
N PRO A 303 8.71 -8.23 38.67
CA PRO A 303 9.79 -7.43 39.27
C PRO A 303 10.95 -8.25 39.82
N ALA A 304 10.68 -9.45 40.33
CA ALA A 304 11.69 -10.29 40.96
C ALA A 304 12.52 -11.02 39.90
N SER A 305 11.85 -11.74 39.00
CA SER A 305 12.51 -12.57 37.98
C SER A 305 12.90 -11.79 36.73
N GLY A 306 12.25 -10.64 36.45
CA GLY A 306 12.37 -9.91 35.19
C GLY A 306 11.68 -10.61 34.01
N ALA A 307 11.03 -11.75 34.25
CA ALA A 307 10.33 -12.52 33.23
C ALA A 307 9.10 -11.78 32.73
N LEU A 308 8.80 -11.94 31.44
CA LEU A 308 7.65 -11.30 30.79
C LEU A 308 6.47 -12.28 30.70
N ARG A 309 5.30 -11.79 31.10
CA ARG A 309 4.04 -12.53 30.99
C ARG A 309 3.05 -11.74 30.15
N LEU A 310 2.50 -12.38 29.14
CA LEU A 310 1.38 -11.85 28.39
C LEU A 310 0.09 -12.27 29.08
N ARG A 311 -0.78 -11.30 29.33
CA ARG A 311 -2.12 -11.50 29.89
C ARG A 311 -3.13 -10.78 29.02
N GLY A 312 -4.40 -11.09 29.22
CA GLY A 312 -5.46 -10.38 28.54
C GLY A 312 -6.85 -10.81 28.95
N TRP A 313 -7.84 -10.18 28.31
CA TRP A 313 -9.25 -10.48 28.45
C TRP A 313 -9.89 -10.63 27.09
N ARG A 314 -10.84 -11.56 26.98
CA ARG A 314 -11.68 -11.67 25.79
C ARG A 314 -12.75 -10.57 25.81
N LEU A 315 -12.90 -9.88 24.68
CA LEU A 315 -13.83 -8.76 24.47
C LEU A 315 -15.12 -9.18 23.76
N GLY A 316 -15.34 -10.50 23.59
CA GLY A 316 -16.56 -11.06 23.03
C GLY A 316 -16.71 -10.90 21.51
N ASP A 317 -15.59 -10.79 20.78
CA ASP A 317 -15.54 -10.72 19.31
C ASP A 317 -16.38 -9.59 18.72
N ARG A 318 -16.40 -8.46 19.43
CA ARG A 318 -17.22 -7.30 19.08
C ARG A 318 -16.72 -6.63 17.80
N VAL A 319 -17.63 -6.31 16.89
CA VAL A 319 -17.34 -5.50 15.71
C VAL A 319 -17.73 -4.05 15.94
N LEU A 320 -16.78 -3.14 15.75
CA LEU A 320 -17.00 -1.69 15.70
C LEU A 320 -17.17 -1.24 14.26
N GLN A 321 -18.26 -0.56 13.93
CA GLN A 321 -18.41 0.08 12.62
C GLN A 321 -17.46 1.29 12.51
N PRO A 322 -17.19 1.80 11.30
CA PRO A 322 -16.42 3.04 11.12
C PRO A 322 -16.99 4.18 11.98
N GLY A 323 -16.14 4.81 12.80
CA GLY A 323 -16.52 5.87 13.73
C GLY A 323 -17.02 5.41 15.11
N ASP A 324 -17.33 4.12 15.29
CA ASP A 324 -17.77 3.59 16.57
C ASP A 324 -16.66 3.67 17.63
N ARG A 325 -17.10 3.68 18.90
CA ARG A 325 -16.25 3.75 20.08
C ARG A 325 -16.43 2.52 20.96
N ALA A 326 -15.31 1.92 21.38
CA ALA A 326 -15.26 0.92 22.42
C ALA A 326 -14.78 1.57 23.73
N ARG A 327 -15.62 1.52 24.77
CA ARG A 327 -15.25 1.97 26.11
C ARG A 327 -15.11 0.81 27.07
N LEU A 328 -14.00 0.81 27.81
CA LEU A 328 -13.75 -0.11 28.90
C LEU A 328 -13.79 0.64 30.22
N ASP A 329 -14.46 0.04 31.19
CA ASP A 329 -14.48 0.49 32.58
C ASP A 329 -13.21 0.00 33.30
N PRO A 330 -12.27 0.88 33.67
CA PRO A 330 -11.01 0.44 34.25
C PRO A 330 -11.15 -0.15 35.65
N ALA A 331 -12.27 0.07 36.35
CA ALA A 331 -12.55 -0.60 37.62
C ALA A 331 -12.71 -2.13 37.45
N LYS A 332 -12.98 -2.58 36.22
CA LYS A 332 -13.13 -4.00 35.87
C LYS A 332 -11.84 -4.64 35.35
N LEU A 333 -10.79 -3.86 35.15
CA LEU A 333 -9.50 -4.33 34.67
C LEU A 333 -8.58 -4.67 35.86
N ASN A 334 -7.60 -5.54 35.62
CA ASN A 334 -6.56 -5.79 36.63
C ASN A 334 -5.80 -4.49 36.86
N THR A 335 -5.54 -4.17 38.12
CA THR A 335 -4.85 -2.93 38.53
C THR A 335 -3.44 -2.80 37.93
N GLU A 336 -2.82 -3.92 37.56
CA GLU A 336 -1.48 -3.96 36.98
C GLU A 336 -1.40 -3.36 35.56
N ILE A 337 -2.46 -3.39 34.74
CA ILE A 337 -2.44 -2.95 33.33
C ILE A 337 -2.01 -1.48 33.15
N GLY A 338 -2.30 -0.64 34.15
CA GLY A 338 -1.87 0.76 34.19
C GLY A 338 -0.72 1.03 35.17
N GLY A 339 -0.11 -0.02 35.72
CA GLY A 339 0.95 0.08 36.71
C GLY A 339 2.35 0.11 36.09
N ALA A 340 3.35 0.44 36.91
CA ALA A 340 4.75 0.59 36.50
C ALA A 340 5.40 -0.70 35.96
N VAL A 341 4.77 -1.86 36.17
CA VAL A 341 5.24 -3.17 35.70
C VAL A 341 4.73 -3.52 34.31
N THR A 342 3.78 -2.76 33.76
CA THR A 342 3.25 -2.99 32.42
C THR A 342 4.17 -2.35 31.38
N VAL A 343 4.62 -3.16 30.44
CA VAL A 343 5.47 -2.74 29.31
C VAL A 343 4.60 -2.16 28.19
N THR A 344 3.49 -2.83 27.88
CA THR A 344 2.55 -2.35 26.86
C THR A 344 1.16 -2.95 27.08
N ALA A 345 0.14 -2.28 26.57
CA ALA A 345 -1.23 -2.78 26.50
C ALA A 345 -1.85 -2.40 25.15
N PHE A 346 -2.55 -3.33 24.52
CA PHE A 346 -3.08 -3.17 23.16
C PHE A 346 -4.32 -4.02 22.93
N TYR A 347 -5.13 -3.62 21.97
CA TYR A 347 -6.27 -4.41 21.50
C TYR A 347 -5.81 -5.34 20.38
N ASP A 348 -6.00 -6.64 20.57
CA ASP A 348 -5.95 -7.65 19.51
C ASP A 348 -7.19 -7.45 18.63
N ALA A 349 -6.96 -6.85 17.47
CA ALA A 349 -8.01 -6.37 16.58
C ALA A 349 -7.70 -6.72 15.13
N ALA A 350 -8.75 -7.00 14.37
CA ALA A 350 -8.67 -7.30 12.94
C ALA A 350 -9.72 -6.49 12.19
N LEU A 351 -9.35 -5.96 11.02
CA LEU A 351 -10.30 -5.31 10.14
C LEU A 351 -11.11 -6.38 9.40
N GLN A 352 -12.42 -6.20 9.37
CA GLN A 352 -13.31 -7.02 8.57
C GLN A 352 -13.39 -6.42 7.18
N ARG A 353 -13.07 -7.25 6.21
CA ARG A 353 -13.10 -6.86 4.81
C ARG A 353 -14.51 -7.06 4.26
N ASP A 354 -15.03 -6.05 3.59
CA ASP A 354 -16.24 -6.15 2.78
C ASP A 354 -16.04 -5.44 1.43
N ASP A 355 -16.59 -6.02 0.37
CA ASP A 355 -16.35 -5.59 -1.01
C ASP A 355 -16.90 -4.19 -1.30
N ALA A 356 -17.98 -3.80 -0.62
CA ALA A 356 -18.60 -2.50 -0.80
C ALA A 356 -17.70 -1.37 -0.28
N THR A 357 -17.09 -1.56 0.89
CA THR A 357 -16.12 -0.63 1.46
C THR A 357 -14.82 -0.61 0.65
N VAL A 358 -14.32 -1.78 0.24
CA VAL A 358 -13.15 -1.87 -0.65
C VAL A 358 -13.38 -1.02 -1.91
N ARG A 359 -14.53 -1.17 -2.56
CA ARG A 359 -14.86 -0.43 -3.78
C ARG A 359 -14.85 1.08 -3.54
N LYS A 360 -15.47 1.56 -2.46
CA LYS A 360 -15.47 2.98 -2.09
C LYS A 360 -14.04 3.52 -1.86
N VAL A 361 -13.19 2.74 -1.21
CA VAL A 361 -11.78 3.11 -1.00
C VAL A 361 -11.04 3.16 -2.34
N VAL A 362 -11.17 2.15 -3.19
CA VAL A 362 -10.57 2.13 -4.54
C VAL A 362 -11.03 3.32 -5.39
N GLU A 363 -12.34 3.63 -5.39
CA GLU A 363 -12.90 4.80 -6.10
C GLU A 363 -12.24 6.09 -5.65
N SER A 364 -12.03 6.28 -4.34
CA SER A 364 -11.35 7.46 -3.82
C SER A 364 -9.88 7.56 -4.27
N LEU A 365 -9.16 6.45 -4.34
CA LEU A 365 -7.74 6.39 -4.71
C LEU A 365 -7.50 6.59 -6.21
N THR A 366 -8.48 6.20 -7.03
CA THR A 366 -8.46 6.38 -8.49
C THR A 366 -9.11 7.70 -8.94
N GLY A 367 -9.62 8.51 -8.01
CA GLY A 367 -10.39 9.71 -8.33
C GLY A 367 -11.67 9.43 -9.11
N GLY A 368 -12.22 8.22 -9.00
CA GLY A 368 -13.39 7.74 -9.76
C GLY A 368 -13.08 7.21 -11.17
N VAL A 369 -11.84 7.37 -11.66
CA VAL A 369 -11.45 6.94 -13.02
C VAL A 369 -11.49 5.42 -13.18
N GLY A 370 -11.21 4.70 -12.09
CA GLY A 370 -11.19 3.24 -12.09
C GLY A 370 -12.54 2.54 -12.21
N ALA A 371 -13.65 3.29 -12.30
CA ALA A 371 -15.00 2.77 -12.52
C ALA A 371 -15.55 3.14 -13.91
N LEU A 372 -14.77 3.86 -14.72
CA LEU A 372 -15.20 4.32 -16.04
C LEU A 372 -15.12 3.16 -17.04
N PRO A 373 -16.20 2.84 -17.75
CA PRO A 373 -16.12 1.95 -18.91
C PRO A 373 -15.08 2.49 -19.90
N VAL A 374 -14.21 1.61 -20.41
CA VAL A 374 -13.22 1.97 -21.42
C VAL A 374 -13.60 1.40 -22.77
N GLN A 375 -13.33 2.14 -23.83
CA GLN A 375 -13.46 1.67 -25.20
C GLN A 375 -12.18 1.93 -25.98
N GLN A 376 -11.82 0.99 -26.86
CA GLN A 376 -10.76 1.20 -27.84
C GLN A 376 -11.37 1.72 -29.14
N LEU A 377 -10.81 2.79 -29.66
CA LEU A 377 -11.13 3.33 -30.97
C LEU A 377 -10.28 2.60 -32.02
N GLY A 378 -10.91 2.11 -33.09
CA GLY A 378 -10.20 1.56 -34.25
C GLY A 378 -10.31 2.46 -35.46
N LEU A 379 -9.24 2.59 -36.24
CA LEU A 379 -9.28 3.22 -37.56
C LEU A 379 -9.00 2.16 -38.63
N GLU A 380 -9.71 2.27 -39.75
CA GLU A 380 -9.62 1.32 -40.85
C GLU A 380 -9.78 2.04 -42.20
N VAL A 381 -8.84 1.82 -43.11
CA VAL A 381 -9.00 2.20 -44.52
C VAL A 381 -9.68 1.05 -45.27
N VAL A 382 -10.92 1.27 -45.69
CA VAL A 382 -11.74 0.25 -46.33
C VAL A 382 -11.19 -0.02 -47.73
N LYS A 383 -10.77 -1.27 -48.01
CA LYS A 383 -10.14 -1.65 -49.29
C LYS A 383 -8.89 -0.84 -49.65
N ALA A 384 -7.98 -0.65 -48.70
CA ALA A 384 -6.74 0.10 -48.90
C ALA A 384 -5.95 -0.28 -50.18
N GLU A 385 -5.88 -1.57 -50.50
CA GLU A 385 -5.18 -2.10 -51.68
C GLU A 385 -5.73 -1.58 -53.02
N GLU A 386 -7.02 -1.22 -53.08
CA GLU A 386 -7.65 -0.60 -54.25
C GLU A 386 -7.52 0.94 -54.18
N LEU A 387 -7.77 1.54 -53.01
CA LEU A 387 -7.87 2.98 -52.85
C LEU A 387 -6.54 3.72 -52.99
N PHE A 388 -5.46 3.20 -52.40
CA PHE A 388 -4.17 3.88 -52.41
C PHE A 388 -3.65 4.08 -53.86
N PRO A 389 -3.64 3.04 -54.72
CA PRO A 389 -3.28 3.21 -56.13
C PRO A 389 -4.30 4.06 -56.91
N GLN A 390 -5.61 3.86 -56.70
CA GLN A 390 -6.66 4.55 -57.46
C GLN A 390 -6.59 6.08 -57.29
N TYR A 391 -6.33 6.55 -56.08
CA TYR A 391 -6.30 7.98 -55.76
C TYR A 391 -4.88 8.55 -55.68
N ASN A 392 -3.85 7.76 -56.02
CA ASN A 392 -2.44 8.13 -55.91
C ASN A 392 -2.05 8.62 -54.50
N VAL A 393 -2.56 7.93 -53.48
CA VAL A 393 -2.33 8.23 -52.06
C VAL A 393 -1.09 7.47 -51.59
N TYR A 394 -0.19 8.17 -50.91
CA TYR A 394 0.96 7.59 -50.23
C TYR A 394 0.65 7.22 -48.78
N LYS A 395 -0.03 8.12 -48.06
CA LYS A 395 -0.33 7.95 -46.63
C LYS A 395 -1.61 8.70 -46.26
N ILE A 396 -2.34 8.16 -45.28
CA ILE A 396 -3.49 8.81 -44.66
C ILE A 396 -3.14 9.11 -43.21
N ALA A 397 -3.33 10.35 -42.79
CA ALA A 397 -3.16 10.77 -41.41
C ALA A 397 -4.53 11.10 -40.82
N VAL A 398 -4.95 10.39 -39.78
CA VAL A 398 -6.21 10.64 -39.08
C VAL A 398 -5.89 11.28 -37.75
N GLU A 399 -6.28 12.53 -37.56
CA GLU A 399 -6.22 13.17 -36.25
C GLU A 399 -7.56 12.99 -35.54
N VAL A 400 -7.50 12.46 -34.33
CA VAL A 400 -8.64 12.27 -33.45
C VAL A 400 -8.46 13.14 -32.23
N ARG A 401 -9.50 13.88 -31.86
CA ARG A 401 -9.54 14.64 -30.61
C ARG A 401 -10.70 14.18 -29.75
N SER A 402 -10.46 14.04 -28.45
CA SER A 402 -11.51 13.68 -27.50
C SER A 402 -11.18 14.21 -26.11
N ALA A 403 -12.22 14.62 -25.38
CA ALA A 403 -12.11 14.86 -23.95
C ALA A 403 -11.99 13.52 -23.19
N HIS A 404 -12.48 12.42 -23.77
CA HIS A 404 -12.39 11.06 -23.21
C HIS A 404 -10.99 10.44 -23.32
N PHE A 405 -10.05 11.07 -24.02
CA PHE A 405 -8.64 10.67 -23.91
C PHE A 405 -8.03 11.09 -22.57
N ASP A 406 -8.60 12.10 -21.90
CA ASP A 406 -8.25 12.44 -20.53
C ASP A 406 -9.16 11.66 -19.57
N PRO A 407 -8.63 10.70 -18.79
CA PRO A 407 -9.43 9.97 -17.82
C PRO A 407 -10.16 10.86 -16.81
N GLN A 408 -9.67 12.07 -16.53
CA GLN A 408 -10.29 13.02 -15.60
C GLN A 408 -11.22 14.03 -16.30
N GLY A 409 -11.30 14.03 -17.63
CA GLY A 409 -12.13 14.93 -18.43
C GLY A 409 -11.84 16.41 -18.27
N ARG A 410 -10.62 16.77 -17.89
CA ARG A 410 -10.20 18.16 -17.68
C ARG A 410 -9.71 18.81 -18.96
N ALA A 411 -9.18 18.02 -19.89
CA ALA A 411 -8.65 18.50 -21.15
C ALA A 411 -9.13 17.68 -22.34
N GLN A 412 -9.31 18.36 -23.47
CA GLN A 412 -9.47 17.71 -24.76
C GLN A 412 -8.08 17.46 -25.34
N ILE A 413 -7.77 16.20 -25.63
CA ILE A 413 -6.47 15.77 -26.15
C ILE A 413 -6.64 15.39 -27.62
N SER A 414 -5.62 15.67 -28.44
CA SER A 414 -5.54 15.26 -29.86
C SER A 414 -4.41 14.26 -30.06
N HIS A 415 -4.67 13.22 -30.85
CA HIS A 415 -3.69 12.24 -31.33
C HIS A 415 -3.77 12.11 -32.84
N THR A 416 -2.64 11.90 -33.51
CA THR A 416 -2.57 11.67 -34.95
C THR A 416 -2.06 10.26 -35.21
N TYR A 417 -2.80 9.52 -36.04
CA TYR A 417 -2.49 8.17 -36.43
C TYR A 417 -2.25 8.11 -37.94
N GLU A 418 -1.23 7.38 -38.35
CA GLU A 418 -0.85 7.25 -39.75
C GLU A 418 -1.19 5.85 -40.27
N LEU A 419 -1.80 5.78 -41.44
CA LEU A 419 -2.19 4.55 -42.13
C LEU A 419 -1.60 4.57 -43.55
N ASP A 420 -1.11 3.42 -43.99
CA ASP A 420 -0.64 3.20 -45.36
C ASP A 420 -1.19 1.89 -45.95
N ASP A 421 -0.76 1.55 -47.16
CA ASP A 421 -1.19 0.33 -47.87
C ASP A 421 -0.82 -0.97 -47.13
N LYS A 422 0.24 -0.93 -46.30
CA LYS A 422 0.73 -2.07 -45.50
C LYS A 422 0.13 -2.10 -44.10
N THR A 423 -0.29 -0.95 -43.59
CA THR A 423 -0.89 -0.76 -42.27
C THR A 423 -2.24 -0.06 -42.39
N PRO A 424 -3.23 -0.71 -43.04
CA PRO A 424 -4.53 -0.08 -43.32
C PRO A 424 -5.45 -0.04 -42.10
N THR A 425 -5.01 -0.57 -40.95
CA THR A 425 -5.76 -0.55 -39.69
C THR A 425 -4.85 -0.18 -38.53
N VAL A 426 -5.39 0.54 -37.55
CA VAL A 426 -4.70 0.86 -36.31
C VAL A 426 -5.68 0.87 -35.14
N GLN A 427 -5.25 0.34 -34.00
CA GLN A 427 -5.94 0.50 -32.72
C GLN A 427 -5.41 1.78 -32.06
N CYS A 428 -6.30 2.72 -31.80
CA CYS A 428 -5.99 3.99 -31.17
C CYS A 428 -5.85 3.88 -29.64
N ASP A 429 -5.55 5.01 -29.03
CA ASP A 429 -5.57 5.18 -27.58
C ASP A 429 -6.97 4.92 -26.99
N THR A 430 -6.99 4.62 -25.68
CA THR A 430 -8.21 4.28 -24.94
C THR A 430 -9.06 5.52 -24.68
N LEU A 431 -10.37 5.40 -24.88
CA LEU A 431 -11.37 6.38 -24.48
C LEU A 431 -11.97 5.98 -23.13
N TYR A 432 -11.93 6.90 -22.17
CA TYR A 432 -12.53 6.76 -20.83
C TYR A 432 -13.94 7.35 -20.82
N LEU A 433 -14.95 6.49 -20.70
CA LEU A 433 -16.35 6.90 -20.78
C LEU A 433 -16.86 7.34 -19.40
N TRP A 434 -17.15 8.63 -19.24
CA TRP A 434 -17.82 9.14 -18.05
C TRP A 434 -19.29 8.71 -17.99
N SER A 435 -19.90 8.78 -16.81
CA SER A 435 -21.34 8.56 -16.65
C SER A 435 -22.11 9.54 -17.53
N ASP A 436 -22.86 8.99 -18.50
CA ASP A 436 -23.52 9.69 -19.62
C ASP A 436 -22.53 10.34 -20.62
N PRO A 437 -21.90 9.55 -21.51
CA PRO A 437 -20.86 10.04 -22.42
C PRO A 437 -21.39 11.02 -23.49
N GLY A 438 -22.71 11.24 -23.56
CA GLY A 438 -23.33 11.95 -24.67
C GLY A 438 -23.09 11.25 -26.02
N ASN A 439 -23.39 11.94 -27.11
CA ASN A 439 -23.26 11.39 -28.47
C ASN A 439 -21.89 11.66 -29.13
N ASP A 440 -21.03 12.50 -28.55
CA ASP A 440 -19.75 12.93 -29.16
C ASP A 440 -18.55 12.33 -28.41
N LEU A 441 -18.32 11.03 -28.60
CA LEU A 441 -17.17 10.31 -27.99
C LEU A 441 -15.80 10.82 -28.44
N TYR A 442 -15.71 11.34 -29.66
CA TYR A 442 -14.53 11.96 -30.21
C TYR A 442 -14.94 12.79 -31.44
N GLN A 443 -14.00 13.54 -31.98
CA GLN A 443 -14.10 14.08 -33.32
C GLN A 443 -12.84 13.74 -34.08
N TYR A 444 -12.93 13.61 -35.40
CA TYR A 444 -11.77 13.29 -36.22
C TYR A 444 -11.67 14.15 -37.48
N ARG A 445 -10.47 14.24 -38.03
CA ARG A 445 -10.21 14.85 -39.34
C ARG A 445 -9.22 13.97 -40.10
N VAL A 446 -9.41 13.88 -41.41
CA VAL A 446 -8.57 13.08 -42.29
C VAL A 446 -7.68 13.98 -43.13
N GLY A 447 -6.38 13.68 -43.10
CA GLY A 447 -5.36 14.18 -44.01
C GLY A 447 -4.96 13.10 -45.00
N VAL A 448 -4.86 13.46 -46.27
CA VAL A 448 -4.42 12.60 -47.36
C VAL A 448 -3.12 13.18 -47.92
N ILE A 449 -2.07 12.36 -47.94
CA ILE A 449 -0.77 12.70 -48.52
C ILE A 449 -0.64 11.90 -49.81
N THR A 450 -0.57 12.59 -50.95
CA THR A 450 -0.41 11.96 -52.27
C THR A 450 1.05 11.58 -52.52
N VAL A 451 1.29 10.70 -53.51
CA VAL A 451 2.65 10.22 -53.85
C VAL A 451 3.59 11.34 -54.30
N ASP A 452 3.06 12.45 -54.81
CA ASP A 452 3.83 13.66 -55.16
C ASP A 452 4.17 14.55 -53.94
N GLY A 453 3.71 14.18 -52.74
CA GLY A 453 3.95 14.90 -51.49
C GLY A 453 2.93 16.01 -51.19
N THR A 454 1.89 16.19 -52.01
CA THR A 454 0.82 17.15 -51.72
C THR A 454 -0.01 16.68 -50.53
N VAL A 455 -0.31 17.60 -49.60
CA VAL A 455 -1.10 17.32 -48.40
C VAL A 455 -2.46 17.97 -48.53
N HIS A 456 -3.50 17.14 -48.48
CA HIS A 456 -4.90 17.55 -48.40
C HIS A 456 -5.41 17.26 -47.00
N THR A 457 -6.23 18.11 -46.42
CA THR A 457 -6.76 17.89 -45.06
C THR A 457 -8.19 18.40 -44.96
N ASP A 458 -9.00 17.63 -44.26
CA ASP A 458 -10.32 18.04 -43.82
C ASP A 458 -10.30 19.44 -43.19
N THR A 459 -11.23 20.28 -43.65
CA THR A 459 -11.39 21.65 -43.13
C THR A 459 -12.27 21.69 -41.88
N ALA A 460 -13.05 20.64 -41.62
CA ALA A 460 -13.95 20.52 -40.48
C ALA A 460 -13.71 19.21 -39.73
N TRP A 461 -14.00 19.25 -38.43
CA TRP A 461 -14.02 18.06 -37.59
C TRP A 461 -15.29 17.28 -37.83
N ARG A 462 -15.15 15.96 -38.03
CA ARG A 462 -16.24 15.01 -38.24
C ARG A 462 -16.64 14.36 -36.91
N SER A 463 -17.94 14.09 -36.75
CA SER A 463 -18.48 13.36 -35.60
C SER A 463 -18.39 11.84 -35.80
N PRO A 464 -18.43 11.05 -34.72
CA PRO A 464 -18.36 9.59 -34.80
C PRO A 464 -19.54 9.00 -35.59
N ASN A 465 -19.33 7.81 -36.15
CA ASN A 465 -20.43 7.07 -36.76
C ASN A 465 -21.44 6.66 -35.67
N PRO A 466 -22.74 7.01 -35.78
CA PRO A 466 -23.72 6.72 -34.72
C PRO A 466 -23.99 5.22 -34.54
N THR A 467 -23.72 4.39 -35.54
CA THR A 467 -23.94 2.94 -35.52
C THR A 467 -22.69 2.19 -35.04
N LEU A 468 -21.51 2.70 -35.36
CA LEU A 468 -20.23 2.12 -34.95
C LEU A 468 -19.36 3.21 -34.32
N PRO A 469 -19.73 3.70 -33.12
CA PRO A 469 -19.10 4.87 -32.53
C PRO A 469 -17.67 4.60 -32.05
N THR A 470 -17.17 3.36 -32.12
CA THR A 470 -15.80 2.97 -31.78
C THR A 470 -14.93 2.71 -33.01
N LYS A 471 -15.41 2.99 -34.22
CA LYS A 471 -14.65 2.83 -35.45
C LYS A 471 -14.73 4.05 -36.36
N VAL A 472 -13.59 4.44 -36.92
CA VAL A 472 -13.52 5.37 -38.06
C VAL A 472 -13.18 4.57 -39.31
N PHE A 473 -14.01 4.70 -40.33
CA PHE A 473 -13.76 4.13 -41.65
C PHE A 473 -13.35 5.22 -42.61
N VAL A 474 -12.20 5.04 -43.26
CA VAL A 474 -11.75 5.89 -44.36
C VAL A 474 -11.97 5.13 -45.66
N GLY A 475 -12.98 5.53 -46.43
CA GLY A 475 -13.33 4.92 -47.72
C GLY A 475 -13.20 5.92 -48.88
N ALA A 476 -13.47 5.45 -50.10
CA ALA A 476 -13.37 6.23 -51.34
C ALA A 476 -14.02 7.62 -51.25
N ALA A 477 -15.28 7.69 -50.81
CA ALA A 477 -16.04 8.95 -50.72
C ALA A 477 -15.36 9.99 -49.81
N LEU A 478 -14.76 9.54 -48.71
CA LEU A 478 -14.06 10.43 -47.79
C LEU A 478 -12.72 10.92 -48.38
N ILE A 479 -12.01 10.05 -49.09
CA ILE A 479 -10.78 10.43 -49.79
C ILE A 479 -11.08 11.44 -50.90
N GLU A 480 -12.13 11.21 -51.70
CA GLU A 480 -12.58 12.14 -52.75
C GLU A 480 -12.94 13.51 -52.17
N GLU A 481 -13.69 13.54 -51.07
CA GLU A 481 -14.08 14.77 -50.38
C GLU A 481 -12.85 15.56 -49.92
N VAL A 482 -11.88 14.89 -49.28
CA VAL A 482 -10.63 15.54 -48.81
C VAL A 482 -9.78 16.04 -49.98
N LEU A 483 -9.73 15.29 -51.09
CA LEU A 483 -9.02 15.70 -52.32
C LEU A 483 -9.77 16.77 -53.11
N GLY A 484 -11.03 17.07 -52.77
CA GLY A 484 -11.89 18.03 -53.47
C GLY A 484 -12.35 17.56 -54.86
N LYS A 485 -12.61 16.25 -55.01
CA LYS A 485 -13.00 15.61 -56.28
C LYS A 485 -14.48 15.25 -56.35
#